data_AF-A0A672LG44-F1
#
_entry.id   AF-A0A672LG44-F1
#
_cell.length_a   1.000
_cell.length_b   1.000
_cell.length_c   1.000
_cell.angle_alpha   90.00
_cell.angle_beta   90.00
_cell.angle_gamma   90.00
#
_symmetry.space_group_name_H-M   'P 1'
#
loop_
_entity.id
_entity.type
_entity.pdbx_description
1 polymer ?
#
loop_
_entity_poly.entity_id
_entity_poly.type
_entity_poly.pdbx_seq_one_letter_code
_entity_poly.pdbx_strand_id
1 'polypeptide(L)'
;MMDGDSLLTTCSDEYRLLETYCQKRRKPSARACDEKFGGVAEKLAQIAYNRLLFDEGLEPDSPVAKEANSDVIVRLVDLLKTSGDELNETIQSSQELSGYLQQTFSYDLFKKLTKAFITSSVPEFLQSRKKREQIALAFEVTSRLKALDLHPMNRVMGYGAQYLQENYAPWIKQHGGWEKAFDDDDDEEVL
;
A
#
# COMPACT_ATOMS: atom_id res chain seq x y z
N MET A 1 7.40 -27.63 10.29
CA MET A 1 8.63 -26.95 10.75
C MET A 1 8.60 -25.54 10.21
N MET A 2 8.16 -24.55 11.00
CA MET A 2 8.06 -23.16 10.57
C MET A 2 8.39 -22.23 11.74
N ASP A 3 9.65 -22.20 12.22
CA ASP A 3 9.94 -21.42 13.44
C ASP A 3 11.30 -20.68 13.43
N GLY A 4 12.07 -20.73 12.34
CA GLY A 4 13.37 -20.04 12.22
C GLY A 4 13.29 -18.69 11.51
N ASP A 5 12.85 -18.69 10.25
CA ASP A 5 12.82 -17.49 9.40
C ASP A 5 11.71 -16.49 9.77
N SER A 6 10.65 -16.96 10.44
CA SER A 6 9.50 -16.11 10.74
C SER A 6 9.74 -15.13 11.89
N LEU A 7 10.69 -15.41 12.79
CA LEU A 7 11.07 -14.48 13.87
C LEU A 7 12.01 -13.39 13.37
N LEU A 8 12.92 -13.72 12.44
CA LEU A 8 13.88 -12.77 11.87
C LEU A 8 13.20 -11.68 11.02
N THR A 9 12.08 -12.01 10.36
CA THR A 9 11.32 -11.06 9.54
C THR A 9 10.54 -10.02 10.36
N THR A 10 10.08 -10.35 11.56
CA THR A 10 9.33 -9.42 12.42
C THR A 10 10.19 -8.33 13.07
N CYS A 11 11.51 -8.52 13.14
CA CYS A 11 12.46 -7.57 13.73
C CYS A 11 13.09 -6.62 12.69
N SER A 12 12.77 -6.79 11.40
CA SER A 12 13.36 -5.97 10.34
C SER A 12 12.82 -4.53 10.39
N ASP A 13 13.64 -3.58 9.94
CA ASP A 13 13.24 -2.18 9.81
C ASP A 13 12.01 -2.05 8.88
N GLU A 14 11.94 -2.86 7.81
CA GLU A 14 10.81 -2.92 6.89
C GLU A 14 9.51 -3.31 7.60
N TYR A 15 9.56 -4.33 8.46
CA TYR A 15 8.39 -4.81 9.18
C TYR A 15 7.88 -3.78 10.18
N ARG A 16 8.77 -3.18 10.97
CA ARG A 16 8.43 -2.13 11.96
C ARG A 16 7.89 -0.87 11.30
N LEU A 17 8.48 -0.46 10.18
CA LEU A 17 7.98 0.66 9.39
C LEU A 17 6.61 0.35 8.78
N LEU A 18 6.39 -0.87 8.26
CA LEU A 18 5.07 -1.31 7.78
C LEU A 18 4.02 -1.28 8.88
N GLU A 19 4.38 -1.69 10.09
CA GLU A 19 3.47 -1.67 11.24
C GLU A 19 3.07 -0.24 11.59
N THR A 20 4.06 0.65 11.65
CA THR A 20 3.86 2.09 11.89
C THR A 20 2.99 2.74 10.81
N TYR A 21 3.25 2.42 9.53
CA TYR A 21 2.44 2.86 8.40
C TYR A 21 0.98 2.42 8.51
N CYS A 22 0.72 1.14 8.79
CA CYS A 22 -0.64 0.62 8.92
C CYS A 22 -1.42 1.31 10.05
N GLN A 23 -0.75 1.66 11.15
CA GLN A 23 -1.37 2.38 12.27
C GLN A 23 -1.75 3.81 11.87
N LYS A 24 -0.84 4.53 11.22
CA LYS A 24 -1.08 5.90 10.72
C LYS A 24 -2.20 5.94 9.69
N ARG A 25 -2.27 4.98 8.77
CA ARG A 25 -3.37 4.87 7.78
C ARG A 25 -4.73 4.68 8.45
N ARG A 26 -4.82 3.90 9.55
CA ARG A 26 -6.08 3.67 10.29
C ARG A 26 -6.47 4.84 11.19
N LYS A 27 -5.51 5.49 11.83
CA LYS A 27 -5.72 6.61 12.76
C LYS A 27 -4.64 7.67 12.50
N PRO A 28 -4.92 8.66 11.63
CA PRO A 28 -3.92 9.67 11.24
C PRO A 28 -3.35 10.45 12.44
N SER A 29 -4.17 10.68 13.48
CA SER A 29 -3.81 11.41 14.70
C SER A 29 -3.19 10.53 15.80
N ALA A 30 -3.15 9.20 15.65
CA ALA A 30 -2.58 8.33 16.68
C ALA A 30 -1.04 8.43 16.74
N ARG A 31 -0.50 8.29 17.96
CA ARG A 31 0.94 8.07 18.16
C ARG A 31 1.34 6.73 17.55
N ALA A 32 2.43 6.73 16.78
CA ALA A 32 3.01 5.53 16.21
C ALA A 32 3.54 4.60 17.31
N CYS A 33 3.48 3.29 17.10
CA CYS A 33 4.19 2.33 17.95
C CYS A 33 5.71 2.47 17.88
N ASP A 34 6.22 3.08 16.81
CA ASP A 34 7.64 3.36 16.62
C ASP A 34 7.86 4.82 16.25
N GLU A 35 8.34 5.62 17.20
CA GLU A 35 8.58 7.05 17.00
C GLU A 35 9.63 7.30 15.90
N LYS A 36 10.60 6.38 15.75
CA LYS A 36 11.64 6.45 14.70
C LYS A 36 11.02 6.51 13.30
N PHE A 37 10.02 5.67 13.06
CA PHE A 37 9.41 5.50 11.74
C PHE A 37 8.19 6.38 11.50
N GLY A 38 7.77 7.16 12.50
CA GLY A 38 6.56 7.98 12.43
C GLY A 38 6.55 8.93 11.23
N GLY A 39 7.63 9.67 11.02
CA GLY A 39 7.75 10.63 9.91
C GLY A 39 7.79 9.96 8.53
N VAL A 40 8.60 8.90 8.38
CA VAL A 40 8.69 8.15 7.12
C VAL A 40 7.35 7.52 6.75
N ALA A 41 6.65 6.94 7.72
CA ALA A 41 5.34 6.35 7.53
C ALA A 41 4.29 7.39 7.06
N GLU A 42 4.35 8.60 7.61
CA GLU A 42 3.47 9.69 7.20
C GLU A 42 3.73 10.12 5.75
N LYS A 43 5.00 10.29 5.36
CA LYS A 43 5.37 10.61 3.98
C LYS A 43 4.97 9.52 3.00
N LEU A 44 5.21 8.26 3.34
CA LEU A 44 4.74 7.11 2.54
C LEU A 44 3.22 7.15 2.35
N ALA A 45 2.45 7.52 3.38
CA ALA A 45 1.00 7.59 3.30
C ALA A 45 0.54 8.72 2.37
N GLN A 46 1.22 9.88 2.42
CA GLN A 46 0.95 11.01 1.53
C GLN A 46 1.27 10.67 0.07
N ILE A 47 2.43 10.07 -0.20
CA ILE A 47 2.83 9.64 -1.54
C ILE A 47 1.80 8.64 -2.12
N ALA A 48 1.41 7.64 -1.33
CA ALA A 48 0.42 6.66 -1.76
C ALA A 48 -0.95 7.31 -2.03
N TYR A 49 -1.40 8.22 -1.15
CA TYR A 49 -2.67 8.93 -1.32
C TYR A 49 -2.70 9.75 -2.61
N ASN A 50 -1.66 10.55 -2.86
CA ASN A 50 -1.56 11.36 -4.07
C ASN A 50 -1.56 10.50 -5.33
N ARG A 51 -0.80 9.38 -5.33
CA ARG A 51 -0.76 8.50 -6.49
C ARG A 51 -2.10 7.83 -6.80
N LEU A 52 -2.94 7.62 -5.79
CA LEU A 52 -4.24 6.97 -5.94
C LEU A 52 -5.39 7.94 -6.30
N LEU A 53 -5.19 9.25 -6.11
CA LEU A 53 -6.21 10.27 -6.35
C LEU A 53 -6.03 11.05 -7.63
N PHE A 54 -4.80 11.16 -8.13
CA PHE A 54 -4.50 11.92 -9.33
C PHE A 54 -4.25 10.95 -10.50
N ASP A 55 -5.33 10.59 -11.20
CA ASP A 55 -5.24 10.36 -12.64
C ASP A 55 -5.31 11.75 -13.30
N GLU A 56 -4.28 12.09 -14.06
CA GLU A 56 -3.92 13.45 -14.50
C GLU A 56 -4.85 13.98 -15.62
N GLY A 57 -6.17 13.91 -15.45
CA GLY A 57 -7.11 14.15 -16.55
C GLY A 57 -8.51 14.69 -16.23
N LEU A 58 -8.84 15.04 -14.98
CA LEU A 58 -10.19 15.53 -14.65
C LEU A 58 -10.17 16.93 -14.02
N GLU A 59 -9.92 17.97 -14.83
CA GLU A 59 -10.37 19.32 -14.49
C GLU A 59 -11.84 19.50 -14.93
N PRO A 60 -12.77 19.83 -14.00
CA PRO A 60 -14.13 20.18 -14.37
C PRO A 60 -14.22 21.66 -14.74
N ASP A 61 -14.24 21.93 -16.05
CA ASP A 61 -14.61 23.23 -16.62
C ASP A 61 -16.11 23.51 -16.37
N SER A 62 -16.46 24.18 -15.27
CA SER A 62 -17.60 25.13 -15.12
C SER A 62 -18.26 25.10 -13.73
N PRO A 63 -18.64 26.27 -13.16
CA PRO A 63 -19.34 26.37 -11.87
C PRO A 63 -20.75 25.74 -11.85
N VAL A 64 -21.43 25.65 -12.99
CA VAL A 64 -22.80 25.10 -13.10
C VAL A 64 -22.81 23.57 -13.03
N ALA A 65 -21.68 22.94 -13.38
CA ALA A 65 -21.52 21.49 -13.31
C ALA A 65 -21.34 20.98 -11.87
N LYS A 66 -21.06 21.85 -10.88
CA LYS A 66 -20.70 21.42 -9.52
C LYS A 66 -21.85 20.78 -8.72
N GLU A 67 -23.08 21.25 -8.90
CA GLU A 67 -24.24 20.68 -8.18
C GLU A 67 -24.76 19.40 -8.84
N ALA A 68 -24.89 19.37 -10.17
CA ALA A 68 -25.31 18.17 -10.91
C ALA A 68 -24.27 17.04 -10.87
N ASN A 69 -22.96 17.37 -10.85
CA ASN A 69 -21.90 16.37 -10.67
C ASN A 69 -21.88 15.80 -9.26
N SER A 70 -22.27 16.58 -8.23
CA SER A 70 -22.33 16.09 -6.85
C SER A 70 -23.30 14.93 -6.71
N ASP A 71 -24.52 15.04 -7.26
CA ASP A 71 -25.51 13.96 -7.20
C ASP A 71 -25.09 12.71 -8.00
N VAL A 72 -24.37 12.89 -9.11
CA VAL A 72 -23.80 11.76 -9.86
C VAL A 72 -22.68 11.09 -9.07
N ILE A 73 -21.78 11.86 -8.44
CA ILE A 73 -20.70 11.35 -7.59
C ILE A 73 -21.28 10.58 -6.41
N VAL A 74 -22.29 11.14 -5.71
CA VAL A 74 -22.95 10.47 -4.58
C VAL A 74 -23.54 9.14 -5.03
N ARG A 75 -24.26 9.11 -6.17
CA ARG A 75 -24.83 7.86 -6.71
C ARG A 75 -23.75 6.84 -7.11
N LEU A 76 -22.63 7.29 -7.67
CA LEU A 76 -21.51 6.42 -8.01
C LEU A 76 -20.87 5.83 -6.74
N VAL A 77 -20.68 6.65 -5.70
CA VAL A 77 -20.17 6.19 -4.40
C VAL A 77 -21.11 5.16 -3.78
N ASP A 78 -22.42 5.43 -3.78
CA ASP A 78 -23.42 4.50 -3.24
C ASP A 78 -23.46 3.18 -4.01
N LEU A 79 -23.36 3.24 -5.35
CA LEU A 79 -23.29 2.04 -6.19
C LEU A 79 -22.04 1.21 -5.90
N LEU A 80 -20.86 1.84 -5.88
CA LEU A 80 -19.60 1.15 -5.59
C LEU A 80 -19.59 0.52 -4.19
N LYS A 81 -20.16 1.22 -3.20
CA LYS A 81 -20.31 0.71 -1.85
C LYS A 81 -21.22 -0.51 -1.83
N THR A 82 -22.42 -0.40 -2.40
CA THR A 82 -23.41 -1.49 -2.43
C THR A 82 -22.85 -2.73 -3.14
N SER A 83 -22.26 -2.56 -4.32
CA SER A 83 -21.65 -3.67 -5.06
C SER A 83 -20.46 -4.29 -4.33
N GLY A 84 -19.65 -3.47 -3.64
CA GLY A 84 -18.55 -3.96 -2.81
C GLY A 84 -19.03 -4.77 -1.60
N ASP A 85 -20.10 -4.31 -0.95
CA ASP A 85 -20.71 -4.97 0.21
C ASP A 85 -21.32 -6.33 -0.21
N GLU A 86 -22.09 -6.37 -1.30
CA GLU A 86 -22.66 -7.61 -1.85
C GLU A 86 -21.59 -8.63 -2.25
N LEU A 87 -20.49 -8.18 -2.87
CA LEU A 87 -19.36 -9.04 -3.21
C LEU A 87 -18.70 -9.60 -1.95
N ASN A 88 -18.49 -8.76 -0.94
CA ASN A 88 -17.90 -9.17 0.33
C ASN A 88 -18.80 -10.20 1.06
N GLU A 89 -20.11 -9.99 1.12
CA GLU A 89 -21.07 -10.94 1.68
C GLU A 89 -21.05 -12.29 0.95
N THR A 90 -20.97 -12.27 -0.38
CA THR A 90 -20.88 -13.49 -1.20
C THR A 90 -19.62 -14.28 -0.89
N ILE A 91 -18.47 -13.62 -0.76
CA ILE A 91 -17.19 -14.26 -0.41
C ILE A 91 -17.26 -14.84 1.00
N GLN A 92 -17.80 -14.09 1.97
CA GLN A 92 -17.91 -14.53 3.36
C GLN A 92 -18.88 -15.70 3.55
N SER A 93 -19.95 -15.75 2.76
CA SER A 93 -20.96 -16.81 2.82
C SER A 93 -20.47 -18.13 2.22
N SER A 94 -19.44 -18.11 1.37
CA SER A 94 -18.89 -19.29 0.72
C SER A 94 -17.63 -19.79 1.42
N GLN A 95 -17.79 -20.81 2.26
CA GLN A 95 -16.66 -21.43 2.97
C GLN A 95 -15.64 -22.05 2.00
N GLU A 96 -16.10 -22.60 0.87
CA GLU A 96 -15.22 -23.16 -0.17
C GLU A 96 -14.34 -22.10 -0.82
N LEU A 97 -14.95 -20.96 -1.20
CA LEU A 97 -14.22 -19.85 -1.80
C LEU A 97 -13.26 -19.21 -0.81
N SER A 98 -13.70 -18.99 0.44
CA SER A 98 -12.83 -18.50 1.52
C SER A 98 -11.63 -19.43 1.73
N GLY A 99 -11.88 -20.73 1.87
CA GLY A 99 -10.80 -21.73 2.02
C GLY A 99 -9.83 -21.74 0.84
N TYR A 100 -10.33 -21.63 -0.40
CA TYR A 100 -9.50 -21.55 -1.60
C TYR A 100 -8.62 -20.28 -1.62
N LEU A 101 -9.20 -19.13 -1.28
CA LEU A 101 -8.47 -17.85 -1.21
C LEU A 101 -7.37 -17.90 -0.15
N GLN A 102 -7.68 -18.43 1.03
CA GLN A 102 -6.69 -18.63 2.09
C GLN A 102 -5.55 -19.55 1.63
N GLN A 103 -5.85 -20.69 1.00
CA GLN A 103 -4.81 -21.63 0.55
C GLN A 103 -3.91 -21.05 -0.56
N THR A 104 -4.50 -20.27 -1.47
CA THR A 104 -3.79 -19.73 -2.64
C THR A 104 -2.95 -18.50 -2.29
N PHE A 105 -3.23 -17.83 -1.17
CA PHE A 105 -2.56 -16.60 -0.73
C PHE A 105 -1.13 -16.84 -0.21
N SER A 106 -0.23 -17.08 -1.16
CA SER A 106 1.20 -17.29 -0.96
C SER A 106 2.02 -16.00 -1.16
N TYR A 107 3.30 -16.04 -0.77
CA TYR A 107 4.24 -14.96 -1.08
C TYR A 107 4.36 -14.71 -2.60
N ASP A 108 4.36 -15.77 -3.43
CA ASP A 108 4.42 -15.62 -4.88
C ASP A 108 3.21 -14.88 -5.44
N LEU A 109 2.01 -15.16 -4.91
CA LEU A 109 0.81 -14.42 -5.28
C LEU A 109 0.92 -12.97 -4.81
N PHE A 110 1.32 -12.74 -3.56
CA PHE A 110 1.55 -11.40 -3.02
C PHE A 110 2.52 -10.59 -3.90
N LYS A 111 3.65 -11.18 -4.28
CA LYS A 111 4.69 -10.57 -5.13
C LYS A 111 4.15 -10.22 -6.51
N LYS A 112 3.40 -11.14 -7.14
CA LYS A 112 2.75 -10.91 -8.44
C LYS A 112 1.72 -9.79 -8.38
N LEU A 113 0.85 -9.80 -7.36
CA LEU A 113 -0.17 -8.77 -7.16
C LEU A 113 0.47 -7.41 -6.93
N THR A 114 1.47 -7.33 -6.06
CA THR A 114 2.18 -6.07 -5.76
C THR A 114 2.88 -5.53 -7.00
N LYS A 115 3.58 -6.39 -7.76
CA LYS A 115 4.22 -5.98 -9.02
C LYS A 115 3.18 -5.49 -10.03
N ALA A 116 2.07 -6.21 -10.22
CA ALA A 116 1.02 -5.83 -11.15
C ALA A 116 0.42 -4.47 -10.78
N PHE A 117 0.12 -4.25 -9.50
CA PHE A 117 -0.41 -3.00 -8.98
C PHE A 117 0.55 -1.82 -9.16
N ILE A 118 1.84 -2.04 -8.89
CA ILE A 118 2.86 -1.03 -9.11
C ILE A 118 2.99 -0.69 -10.60
N THR A 119 3.02 -1.69 -11.49
CA THR A 119 3.13 -1.45 -12.94
C THR A 119 1.88 -0.79 -13.51
N SER A 120 0.68 -1.09 -13.01
CA SER A 120 -0.54 -0.39 -13.43
C SER A 120 -0.57 1.04 -12.93
N SER A 121 0.03 1.30 -11.76
CA SER A 121 0.02 2.63 -11.15
C SER A 121 1.17 3.50 -11.65
N VAL A 122 2.35 2.95 -11.93
CA VAL A 122 3.58 3.66 -12.33
C VAL A 122 4.04 3.14 -13.70
N PRO A 123 3.97 3.98 -14.75
CA PRO A 123 4.40 3.60 -16.10
C PRO A 123 5.84 3.06 -16.13
N GLU A 124 6.08 2.03 -16.94
CA GLU A 124 7.36 1.30 -16.96
C GLU A 124 8.57 2.22 -17.21
N PHE A 125 8.43 3.22 -18.07
CA PHE A 125 9.48 4.20 -18.37
C PHE A 125 9.84 5.12 -17.18
N LEU A 126 8.98 5.24 -16.16
CA LEU A 126 9.21 6.01 -14.94
C LEU A 126 9.66 5.15 -13.76
N GLN A 127 9.68 3.82 -13.87
CA GLN A 127 9.98 2.93 -12.74
C GLN A 127 11.42 3.01 -12.24
N SER A 128 12.37 3.50 -13.04
CA SER A 128 13.73 3.76 -12.55
C SER A 128 13.79 5.00 -11.65
N ARG A 129 12.99 6.03 -11.95
CA ARG A 129 13.01 7.35 -11.31
C ARG A 129 12.01 7.51 -10.16
N LYS A 130 10.94 6.70 -10.13
CA LYS A 130 9.86 6.81 -9.13
C LYS A 130 9.93 5.76 -8.02
N LYS A 131 11.11 5.59 -7.40
CA LYS A 131 11.33 4.54 -6.38
C LYS A 131 10.54 4.79 -5.10
N ARG A 132 10.51 6.03 -4.60
CA ARG A 132 9.70 6.43 -3.44
C ARG A 132 8.21 6.09 -3.62
N GLU A 133 7.67 6.35 -4.82
CA GLU A 133 6.26 6.03 -5.17
C GLU A 133 6.00 4.53 -5.19
N GLN A 134 6.87 3.74 -5.82
CA GLN A 134 6.72 2.28 -5.85
C GLN A 134 6.77 1.66 -4.45
N ILE A 135 7.66 2.17 -3.60
CA ILE A 135 7.76 1.74 -2.21
C ILE A 135 6.46 2.09 -1.47
N ALA A 136 5.97 3.32 -1.58
CA ALA A 136 4.69 3.72 -0.99
C ALA A 136 3.51 2.85 -1.44
N LEU A 137 3.48 2.47 -2.72
CA LEU A 137 2.47 1.55 -3.26
C LEU A 137 2.62 0.12 -2.70
N ALA A 138 3.85 -0.39 -2.51
CA ALA A 138 4.06 -1.69 -1.87
C ALA A 138 3.57 -1.71 -0.41
N PHE A 139 3.79 -0.61 0.33
CA PHE A 139 3.24 -0.40 1.67
C PHE A 139 1.71 -0.41 1.66
N GLU A 140 1.11 0.31 0.70
CA GLU A 140 -0.34 0.39 0.55
C GLU A 140 -0.95 -0.98 0.20
N VAL A 141 -0.35 -1.74 -0.73
CA VAL A 141 -0.79 -3.10 -1.07
C VAL A 141 -0.73 -4.01 0.16
N THR A 142 0.36 -3.96 0.93
CA THR A 142 0.51 -4.74 2.17
C THR A 142 -0.60 -4.39 3.16
N SER A 143 -0.86 -3.10 3.38
CA SER A 143 -1.90 -2.61 4.29
C SER A 143 -3.29 -3.09 3.88
N ARG A 144 -3.62 -3.05 2.58
CA ARG A 144 -4.92 -3.53 2.05
C ARG A 144 -5.06 -5.04 2.16
N LEU A 145 -4.05 -5.80 1.76
CA LEU A 145 -4.10 -7.27 1.81
C LEU A 145 -4.16 -7.78 3.24
N LYS A 146 -3.51 -7.10 4.19
CA LYS A 146 -3.64 -7.40 5.63
C LYS A 146 -5.09 -7.29 6.11
N ALA A 147 -5.86 -6.35 5.55
CA ALA A 147 -7.25 -6.13 5.96
C ALA A 147 -8.22 -7.21 5.45
N LEU A 148 -7.81 -8.05 4.48
CA LEU A 148 -8.63 -9.14 3.94
C LEU A 148 -8.74 -10.35 4.88
N ASP A 149 -7.92 -10.42 5.92
CA ASP A 149 -7.93 -11.48 6.95
C ASP A 149 -7.90 -12.93 6.39
N LEU A 150 -7.28 -13.11 5.22
CA LEU A 150 -7.08 -14.44 4.61
C LEU A 150 -6.04 -15.27 5.37
N HIS A 151 -5.13 -14.61 6.08
CA HIS A 151 -4.08 -15.22 6.86
C HIS A 151 -3.82 -14.40 8.12
N PRO A 152 -3.21 -15.00 9.17
CA PRO A 152 -2.73 -14.25 10.32
C PRO A 152 -1.99 -12.99 9.89
N MET A 153 -2.33 -11.84 10.48
CA MET A 153 -1.84 -10.54 10.03
C MET A 153 -0.31 -10.48 9.92
N ASN A 154 0.40 -11.14 10.83
CA ASN A 154 1.85 -11.22 10.85
C ASN A 154 2.43 -11.86 9.58
N ARG A 155 1.72 -12.81 8.97
CA ARG A 155 2.13 -13.47 7.71
C ARG A 155 2.08 -12.51 6.54
N VAL A 156 1.00 -11.75 6.41
CA VAL A 156 0.85 -10.75 5.33
C VAL A 156 1.86 -9.61 5.50
N MET A 157 2.08 -9.17 6.73
CA MET A 157 3.12 -8.20 7.07
C MET A 157 4.52 -8.72 6.71
N GLY A 158 4.80 -10.01 6.98
CA GLY A 158 6.04 -10.67 6.62
C GLY A 158 6.26 -10.71 5.10
N TYR A 159 5.21 -10.95 4.31
CA TYR A 159 5.28 -10.86 2.84
C TYR A 159 5.61 -9.45 2.36
N GLY A 160 5.00 -8.43 2.96
CA GLY A 160 5.33 -7.03 2.68
C GLY A 160 6.80 -6.72 2.97
N ALA A 161 7.28 -7.09 4.16
CA ALA A 161 8.66 -6.86 4.58
C ALA A 161 9.65 -7.60 3.64
N GLN A 162 9.38 -8.86 3.33
CA GLN A 162 10.19 -9.66 2.40
C GLN A 162 10.23 -9.02 1.01
N TYR A 163 9.10 -8.56 0.48
CA TYR A 163 9.04 -7.91 -0.82
C TYR A 163 9.86 -6.61 -0.83
N LEU A 164 9.73 -5.79 0.21
CA LEU A 164 10.50 -4.55 0.34
C LEU A 164 12.01 -4.84 0.39
N GLN A 165 12.39 -5.85 1.15
CA GLN A 165 13.78 -6.27 1.29
C GLN A 165 14.37 -6.77 -0.03
N GLU A 166 13.64 -7.62 -0.76
CA GLU A 166 14.08 -8.18 -2.05
C GLU A 166 14.22 -7.12 -3.15
N ASN A 167 13.34 -6.10 -3.16
CA ASN A 167 13.22 -5.18 -4.30
C ASN A 167 13.81 -3.79 -4.06
N TYR A 168 13.89 -3.32 -2.81
CA TYR A 168 14.24 -1.93 -2.50
C TYR A 168 15.35 -1.76 -1.46
N ALA A 169 15.76 -2.82 -0.75
CA ALA A 169 16.83 -2.69 0.25
C ALA A 169 18.14 -2.09 -0.31
N PRO A 170 18.62 -2.44 -1.53
CA PRO A 170 19.82 -1.81 -2.09
C PRO A 170 19.65 -0.30 -2.29
N TRP A 171 18.49 0.12 -2.83
CA TRP A 171 18.19 1.53 -3.08
C TRP A 171 18.10 2.31 -1.76
N ILE A 172 17.39 1.78 -0.76
CA ILE A 172 17.28 2.38 0.57
C ILE A 172 18.66 2.56 1.21
N LYS A 173 19.53 1.54 1.14
CA LYS A 173 20.90 1.63 1.67
C LYS A 173 21.73 2.70 0.96
N GLN A 174 21.63 2.77 -0.37
CA GLN A 174 22.32 3.80 -1.16
C GLN A 174 21.86 5.21 -0.80
N HIS A 175 20.59 5.38 -0.41
CA HIS A 175 20.00 6.65 -0.01
C HIS A 175 20.07 6.91 1.50
N GLY A 176 20.99 6.22 2.20
CA GLY A 176 21.29 6.50 3.60
C GLY A 176 20.29 5.94 4.62
N GLY A 177 19.44 4.99 4.23
CA GLY A 177 18.44 4.35 5.09
C GLY A 177 17.04 4.97 4.93
N TRP A 178 16.07 4.41 5.68
CA TRP A 178 14.64 4.75 5.55
C TRP A 178 14.31 6.22 5.84
N GLU A 179 14.98 6.85 6.80
CA GLU A 179 14.74 8.27 7.13
C GLU A 179 15.22 9.16 5.97
N LYS A 180 16.52 9.10 5.65
CA LYS A 180 17.14 9.91 4.59
C LYS A 180 16.54 9.67 3.20
N ALA A 181 16.18 8.44 2.88
CA ALA A 181 15.58 8.12 1.58
C ALA A 181 14.24 8.84 1.35
N PHE A 182 13.58 9.31 2.41
CA PHE A 182 12.32 10.03 2.37
C PHE A 182 12.41 11.43 2.99
N ASP A 183 13.61 11.96 3.25
CA ASP A 183 13.76 13.37 3.64
C ASP A 183 13.51 14.30 2.44
N ASP A 184 12.90 15.46 2.72
CA ASP A 184 12.42 16.42 1.70
C ASP A 184 13.51 17.38 1.23
N ASP A 185 14.78 16.98 1.31
CA ASP A 185 15.84 17.74 0.66
C ASP A 185 15.69 17.52 -0.85
N ASP A 186 15.04 18.50 -1.47
CA ASP A 186 15.03 18.76 -2.91
C ASP A 186 16.45 18.60 -3.47
N ASP A 187 16.59 17.72 -4.46
CA ASP A 187 17.44 17.82 -5.65
C ASP A 187 17.75 16.41 -6.19
N GLU A 188 16.79 15.84 -6.92
CA GLU A 188 17.12 14.97 -8.05
C GLU A 188 16.77 15.69 -9.36
N GLU A 189 17.18 16.96 -9.47
CA GLU A 189 17.70 17.50 -10.73
C GLU A 189 19.17 17.07 -10.84
N VAL A 190 19.46 15.90 -11.42
CA VAL A 190 20.74 15.68 -12.10
C VAL A 190 20.54 14.75 -13.32
N LEU A 191 20.42 15.38 -14.49
CA LEU A 191 20.72 14.94 -15.87
C LEU A 191 19.97 13.72 -16.45
#